data_AF-A0A2E9DC36-F1
#
_entry.id   AF-A0A2E9DC36-F1
#
_cell.length_a   1.000
_cell.length_b   1.000
_cell.length_c   1.000
_cell.angle_alpha   90.00
_cell.angle_beta   90.00
_cell.angle_gamma   90.00
#
_symmetry.space_group_name_H-M   'P 1'
#
loop_
_entity.id
_entity.type
_entity.pdbx_description
1 polymer ?
#
loop_
_entity_poly.entity_id
_entity_poly.type
_entity_poly.pdbx_seq_one_letter_code
_entity_poly.pdbx_strand_id
1 'polypeptide(L)'
;MTTNNPNFSENMLSVEEARNNILEMMSVLNSEHLPISKSLGHVLSEDISSIINVPPWNNSAMDGFAVIASDTNGASDVNPVNLNVIDSVYAGDMPNSKVSHNTAIRIMTGAPIPDGANAVVPFEQTNETQQKNTHQQLNTISILKPVKENDYIRFCGEDIKSGDNIFTKGTILRPSEIGVLATLGFKDIPVIRKPKIAIISTGNELTDIGEPIELGKIYDANTYSIATSVEKYGGIPIIIGIARDNEESLNALLDKALEYDILVTSAGVSKGDYDIVKNILSQRGNIEFWSVNMKPAKPIAFGWINKSKTTKLPLLGLPGNPVSAMVAFEQFVRPSILKLKGYTKLNKPSIQAILKNTIKNEDGRRMYIRVLVKKEGVDYYAEATGNQGSHVLTSMAKANGLAICPENILEIKSGQTIEVQMIDWHVDDL
;
A
#
# COMPACT_ATOMS: atom_id res chain seq x y z
N MET A 1 42.30 18.57 -13.67
CA MET A 1 41.81 19.55 -14.66
C MET A 1 40.30 19.41 -14.72
N THR A 2 39.60 20.36 -14.12
CA THR A 2 38.15 20.45 -14.06
C THR A 2 37.60 20.77 -15.45
N THR A 3 36.95 19.80 -16.09
CA THR A 3 36.16 20.06 -17.29
C THR A 3 34.86 20.72 -16.86
N ASN A 4 34.82 22.06 -16.92
CA ASN A 4 33.59 22.84 -16.82
C ASN A 4 32.66 22.41 -17.95
N ASN A 5 31.59 21.70 -17.61
CA ASN A 5 30.51 21.37 -18.53
C ASN A 5 29.60 22.61 -18.65
N PRO A 6 29.50 23.26 -19.82
CA PRO A 6 28.85 24.58 -19.99
C PRO A 6 27.32 24.58 -19.78
N ASN A 7 26.71 23.45 -19.42
CA ASN A 7 25.27 23.32 -19.18
C ASN A 7 24.84 23.30 -17.70
N PHE A 8 25.78 23.36 -16.75
CA PHE A 8 25.46 23.53 -15.33
C PHE A 8 25.09 24.99 -15.06
N SER A 9 23.80 25.34 -15.03
CA SER A 9 23.39 26.60 -14.42
C SER A 9 23.40 26.42 -12.89
N GLU A 10 24.19 27.23 -12.17
CA GLU A 10 24.40 27.21 -10.71
C GLU A 10 23.14 27.26 -9.82
N ASN A 11 21.92 27.32 -10.39
CA ASN A 11 20.64 27.52 -9.69
C ASN A 11 19.61 26.39 -9.91
N MET A 12 20.01 25.13 -10.07
CA MET A 12 19.05 24.01 -10.11
C MET A 12 18.99 23.26 -8.78
N LEU A 13 17.78 23.01 -8.27
CA LEU A 13 17.59 22.11 -7.13
C LEU A 13 17.86 20.67 -7.56
N SER A 14 18.49 19.88 -6.69
CA SER A 14 18.45 18.42 -6.82
C SER A 14 17.01 17.89 -6.69
N VAL A 15 16.78 16.67 -7.17
CA VAL A 15 15.47 16.01 -7.01
C VAL A 15 15.14 15.85 -5.53
N GLU A 16 16.14 15.53 -4.72
CA GLU A 16 16.02 15.35 -3.27
C GLU A 16 15.63 16.65 -2.56
N GLU A 17 16.31 17.77 -2.86
CA GLU A 17 15.99 19.08 -2.27
C GLU A 17 14.57 19.52 -2.63
N ALA A 18 14.21 19.45 -3.91
CA ALA A 18 12.86 19.80 -4.36
C ALA A 18 11.80 18.93 -3.65
N ARG A 19 12.03 17.61 -3.55
CA ARG A 19 11.13 16.69 -2.87
C ARG A 19 11.02 16.97 -1.37
N ASN A 20 12.14 17.27 -0.69
CA ASN A 20 12.13 17.55 0.74
C ASN A 20 11.36 18.85 1.04
N ASN A 21 11.63 19.92 0.29
CA ASN A 21 10.89 21.19 0.41
C ASN A 21 9.38 21.00 0.19
N ILE A 22 9.00 20.16 -0.78
CA ILE A 22 7.59 19.80 -1.02
C ILE A 22 6.99 19.08 0.19
N LEU A 23 7.69 18.07 0.71
CA LEU A 23 7.19 17.23 1.79
C LEU A 23 7.10 17.94 3.14
N GLU A 24 7.93 18.96 3.39
CA GLU A 24 7.85 19.81 4.59
C GLU A 24 6.51 20.55 4.70
N MET A 25 5.88 20.85 3.57
CA MET A 25 4.55 21.47 3.55
C MET A 25 3.40 20.47 3.74
N MET A 26 3.68 19.16 3.66
CA MET A 26 2.67 18.11 3.73
C MET A 26 2.55 17.58 5.15
N SER A 27 1.37 17.77 5.76
CA SER A 27 1.05 17.23 7.09
C SER A 27 0.09 16.04 6.99
N VAL A 28 0.29 15.03 7.84
CA VAL A 28 -0.61 13.87 7.92
C VAL A 28 -2.04 14.37 8.15
N LEU A 29 -2.98 13.84 7.38
CA LEU A 29 -4.37 14.26 7.44
C LEU A 29 -5.07 13.76 8.71
N ASN A 30 -6.23 14.33 8.97
CA ASN A 30 -7.07 13.94 10.11
C ASN A 30 -7.52 12.48 10.00
N SER A 31 -7.81 11.89 11.16
CA SER A 31 -8.38 10.55 11.25
C SER A 31 -9.86 10.51 10.85
N GLU A 32 -10.30 9.34 10.41
CA GLU A 32 -11.69 8.97 10.22
C GLU A 32 -11.89 7.50 10.65
N HIS A 33 -13.14 7.09 10.87
CA HIS A 33 -13.48 5.69 11.10
C HIS A 33 -14.08 5.12 9.83
N LEU A 34 -13.50 4.02 9.33
CA LEU A 34 -14.00 3.31 8.16
C LEU A 34 -14.44 1.91 8.53
N PRO A 35 -15.52 1.38 7.91
CA PRO A 35 -15.83 -0.04 8.00
C PRO A 35 -14.61 -0.88 7.64
N ILE A 36 -14.38 -1.98 8.36
CA ILE A 36 -13.22 -2.86 8.17
C ILE A 36 -13.06 -3.34 6.70
N SER A 37 -14.17 -3.51 5.98
CA SER A 37 -14.17 -3.87 4.55
C SER A 37 -13.62 -2.78 3.62
N LYS A 38 -13.48 -1.54 4.09
CA LYS A 38 -12.99 -0.37 3.35
C LYS A 38 -11.64 0.14 3.87
N SER A 39 -11.02 -0.52 4.85
CA SER A 39 -9.80 -0.04 5.51
C SER A 39 -8.49 -0.54 4.87
N LEU A 40 -8.55 -1.43 3.86
CA LEU A 40 -7.38 -1.95 3.16
C LEU A 40 -6.49 -0.83 2.59
N GLY A 41 -5.19 -0.88 2.91
CA GLY A 41 -4.19 0.08 2.45
C GLY A 41 -4.23 1.43 3.16
N HIS A 42 -5.10 1.62 4.15
CA HIS A 42 -5.05 2.77 5.05
C HIS A 42 -3.99 2.58 6.15
N VAL A 43 -3.68 3.67 6.83
CA VAL A 43 -2.75 3.72 7.96
C VAL A 43 -3.56 3.95 9.24
N LEU A 44 -3.29 3.19 10.30
CA LEU A 44 -3.92 3.38 11.61
C LEU A 44 -3.60 4.76 12.19
N SER A 45 -4.62 5.45 12.69
CA SER A 45 -4.46 6.78 13.29
C SER A 45 -4.11 6.75 14.78
N GLU A 46 -4.28 5.62 15.43
CA GLU A 46 -4.02 5.37 16.86
C GLU A 46 -3.56 3.92 17.09
N ASP A 47 -3.07 3.64 18.30
CA ASP A 47 -2.70 2.31 18.74
C ASP A 47 -3.97 1.46 18.97
N ILE A 48 -3.88 0.17 18.68
CA ILE A 48 -4.96 -0.80 18.86
C ILE A 48 -4.53 -1.82 19.90
N SER A 49 -5.24 -1.84 21.03
CA SER A 49 -5.08 -2.85 22.07
C SER A 49 -6.22 -3.87 22.05
N SER A 50 -5.93 -5.11 22.42
CA SER A 50 -6.95 -6.13 22.55
C SER A 50 -7.75 -5.96 23.85
N ILE A 51 -9.06 -6.16 23.78
CA ILE A 51 -9.94 -6.25 24.96
C ILE A 51 -10.38 -7.70 25.26
N ILE A 52 -9.89 -8.67 24.48
CA ILE A 52 -10.21 -10.09 24.62
C ILE A 52 -8.94 -10.94 24.56
N ASN A 53 -9.04 -12.18 25.01
CA ASN A 53 -8.04 -13.20 24.73
C ASN A 53 -8.35 -13.89 23.39
N VAL A 54 -7.31 -14.30 22.66
CA VAL A 54 -7.40 -15.14 21.47
C VAL A 54 -6.49 -16.36 21.67
N PRO A 55 -7.06 -17.59 21.74
CA PRO A 55 -8.48 -17.86 21.88
C PRO A 55 -9.05 -17.34 23.22
N PRO A 56 -10.38 -17.12 23.32
CA PRO A 56 -11.04 -16.58 24.52
C PRO A 56 -11.13 -17.56 25.70
N TRP A 57 -10.91 -18.85 25.46
CA TRP A 57 -10.90 -19.94 26.43
C TRP A 57 -9.94 -21.03 25.96
N ASN A 58 -9.58 -21.95 26.85
CA ASN A 58 -8.86 -23.15 26.47
C ASN A 58 -9.72 -23.97 25.50
N ASN A 59 -9.22 -24.31 24.32
CA ASN A 59 -9.97 -25.07 23.34
C ASN A 59 -9.16 -26.24 22.75
N SER A 60 -9.87 -27.17 22.13
CA SER A 60 -9.23 -28.34 21.53
C SER A 60 -8.47 -27.97 20.25
N ALA A 61 -7.21 -28.41 20.16
CA ALA A 61 -6.41 -28.28 18.95
C ALA A 61 -6.74 -29.34 17.88
N MET A 62 -7.45 -30.40 18.26
CA MET A 62 -7.75 -31.58 17.45
C MET A 62 -9.19 -32.06 17.64
N ASP A 63 -9.69 -32.87 16.72
CA ASP A 63 -10.91 -33.64 16.94
C ASP A 63 -10.54 -34.90 17.74
N GLY A 64 -11.23 -35.16 18.84
CA GLY A 64 -10.77 -36.13 19.82
C GLY A 64 -11.67 -36.37 21.01
N PHE A 65 -11.05 -36.77 22.12
CA PHE A 65 -11.69 -36.97 23.41
C PHE A 65 -10.97 -36.15 24.48
N ALA A 66 -11.68 -35.26 25.13
CA ALA A 66 -11.21 -34.56 26.32
C ALA A 66 -11.18 -35.54 27.50
N VAL A 67 -10.02 -35.65 28.15
CA VAL A 67 -9.73 -36.65 29.19
C VAL A 67 -8.94 -36.04 30.35
N ILE A 68 -8.84 -36.78 31.45
CA ILE A 68 -7.78 -36.61 32.43
C ILE A 68 -6.57 -37.41 31.95
N ALA A 69 -5.44 -36.75 31.69
CA ALA A 69 -4.24 -37.35 31.10
C ALA A 69 -3.77 -38.61 31.86
N SER A 70 -3.83 -38.59 33.20
CA SER A 70 -3.39 -39.73 34.02
C SER A 70 -4.24 -40.98 33.84
N ASP A 71 -5.49 -40.86 33.38
CA ASP A 71 -6.34 -42.02 33.08
C ASP A 71 -5.91 -42.72 31.79
N THR A 72 -5.09 -42.08 30.95
CA THR A 72 -4.56 -42.70 29.73
C THR A 72 -3.26 -43.47 29.95
N ASN A 73 -2.69 -43.41 31.16
CA ASN A 73 -1.40 -44.04 31.47
C ASN A 73 -1.42 -45.55 31.20
N GLY A 74 -0.41 -46.03 30.47
CA GLY A 74 -0.29 -47.45 30.12
C GLY A 74 -1.15 -47.89 28.93
N ALA A 75 -1.90 -46.97 28.31
CA ALA A 75 -2.57 -47.22 27.03
C ALA A 75 -1.56 -47.60 25.94
N SER A 76 -1.89 -48.61 25.15
CA SER A 76 -1.16 -49.00 23.95
C SER A 76 -2.10 -49.75 23.00
N ASP A 77 -1.68 -49.96 21.75
CA ASP A 77 -2.47 -50.74 20.78
C ASP A 77 -2.81 -52.16 21.27
N VAL A 78 -1.94 -52.75 22.10
CA VAL A 78 -2.10 -54.11 22.66
C VAL A 78 -2.76 -54.13 24.04
N ASN A 79 -2.75 -53.00 24.76
CA ASN A 79 -3.36 -52.83 26.07
C ASN A 79 -4.09 -51.48 26.12
N PRO A 80 -5.26 -51.36 25.46
CA PRO A 80 -6.01 -50.12 25.42
C PRO A 80 -6.64 -49.79 26.77
N VAL A 81 -6.74 -48.51 27.09
CA VAL A 81 -7.53 -48.05 28.25
C VAL A 81 -8.92 -47.65 27.77
N ASN A 82 -9.97 -48.19 28.40
CA ASN A 82 -11.35 -47.85 28.06
C ASN A 82 -11.88 -46.75 28.98
N LEU A 83 -12.42 -45.69 28.38
CA LEU A 83 -13.07 -44.58 29.07
C LEU A 83 -14.55 -44.52 28.70
N ASN A 84 -15.40 -44.17 29.66
CA ASN A 84 -16.84 -43.97 29.40
C ASN A 84 -17.04 -42.62 28.73
N VAL A 85 -17.68 -42.60 27.56
CA VAL A 85 -18.00 -41.36 26.85
C VAL A 85 -19.31 -40.83 27.40
N ILE A 86 -19.26 -39.72 28.12
CA ILE A 86 -20.40 -39.20 28.88
C ILE A 86 -21.11 -38.03 28.21
N ASP A 87 -20.46 -37.36 27.25
CA ASP A 87 -21.01 -36.20 26.54
C ASP A 87 -20.27 -35.94 25.22
N SER A 88 -20.73 -34.96 24.45
CA SER A 88 -20.07 -34.44 23.25
C SER A 88 -20.14 -32.91 23.18
N VAL A 89 -19.04 -32.25 22.80
CA VAL A 89 -18.96 -30.80 22.64
C VAL A 89 -18.46 -30.45 21.24
N TYR A 90 -19.26 -29.66 20.52
CA TYR A 90 -18.95 -29.18 19.17
C TYR A 90 -18.47 -27.73 19.19
N ALA A 91 -17.83 -27.28 18.11
CA ALA A 91 -17.47 -25.88 17.95
C ALA A 91 -18.73 -25.01 17.95
N GLY A 92 -18.79 -24.03 18.85
CA GLY A 92 -19.96 -23.17 19.06
C GLY A 92 -20.80 -23.53 20.30
N ASP A 93 -20.60 -24.72 20.87
CA ASP A 93 -21.28 -25.17 22.09
C ASP A 93 -20.42 -24.97 23.34
N MET A 94 -21.07 -24.91 24.51
CA MET A 94 -20.40 -24.99 25.81
C MET A 94 -20.55 -26.41 26.39
N PRO A 95 -19.51 -26.94 27.07
CA PRO A 95 -19.62 -28.20 27.79
C PRO A 95 -20.72 -28.14 28.88
N ASN A 96 -21.60 -29.14 28.90
CA ASN A 96 -22.64 -29.29 29.94
C ASN A 96 -22.23 -30.28 31.04
N SER A 97 -21.19 -31.07 30.79
CA SER A 97 -20.69 -32.13 31.67
C SER A 97 -19.22 -31.90 32.02
N LYS A 98 -18.82 -32.38 33.20
CA LYS A 98 -17.43 -32.33 33.68
C LYS A 98 -16.76 -33.68 33.42
N VAL A 99 -15.52 -33.66 32.92
CA VAL A 99 -14.70 -34.89 32.86
C VAL A 99 -14.27 -35.26 34.27
N SER A 100 -14.54 -36.51 34.64
CA SER A 100 -14.12 -37.16 35.88
C SER A 100 -13.28 -38.40 35.58
N HIS A 101 -12.66 -39.00 36.60
CA HIS A 101 -11.79 -40.16 36.39
C HIS A 101 -12.51 -41.29 35.65
N ASN A 102 -11.82 -41.90 34.68
CA ASN A 102 -12.29 -42.95 33.78
C ASN A 102 -13.44 -42.55 32.84
N THR A 103 -13.65 -41.24 32.64
CA THR A 103 -14.62 -40.70 31.69
C THR A 103 -13.94 -39.87 30.61
N ALA A 104 -14.61 -39.71 29.48
CA ALA A 104 -14.19 -38.91 28.35
C ALA A 104 -15.37 -38.12 27.79
N ILE A 105 -15.10 -36.94 27.23
CA ILE A 105 -16.08 -36.17 26.47
C ILE A 105 -15.57 -36.07 25.04
N ARG A 106 -16.38 -36.48 24.07
CA ARG A 106 -16.02 -36.35 22.65
C ARG A 106 -16.00 -34.85 22.29
N ILE A 107 -14.93 -34.38 21.68
CA ILE A 107 -14.70 -32.94 21.46
C ILE A 107 -14.21 -32.68 20.04
N MET A 108 -14.68 -31.58 19.44
CA MET A 108 -14.20 -31.11 18.13
C MET A 108 -13.16 -30.00 18.28
N THR A 109 -12.35 -29.82 17.25
CA THR A 109 -11.38 -28.73 17.12
C THR A 109 -12.06 -27.37 17.34
N GLY A 110 -11.47 -26.54 18.20
CA GLY A 110 -11.98 -25.22 18.56
C GLY A 110 -13.08 -25.21 19.63
N ALA A 111 -13.63 -26.37 20.02
CA ALA A 111 -14.59 -26.45 21.12
C ALA A 111 -13.90 -26.20 22.49
N PRO A 112 -14.59 -25.56 23.44
CA PRO A 112 -14.04 -25.31 24.78
C PRO A 112 -13.69 -26.61 25.51
N ILE A 113 -12.54 -26.64 26.18
CA ILE A 113 -12.15 -27.77 27.03
C ILE A 113 -13.12 -27.88 28.22
N PRO A 114 -13.80 -29.02 28.42
CA PRO A 114 -14.68 -29.24 29.57
C PRO A 114 -13.92 -29.19 30.89
N ASP A 115 -14.60 -28.74 31.95
CA ASP A 115 -14.05 -28.79 33.29
C ASP A 115 -13.55 -30.20 33.64
N GLY A 116 -12.44 -30.27 34.37
CA GLY A 116 -11.83 -31.54 34.78
C GLY A 116 -10.95 -32.21 33.73
N ALA A 117 -11.09 -31.88 32.44
CA ALA A 117 -10.16 -32.34 31.41
C ALA A 117 -8.86 -31.53 31.45
N ASN A 118 -7.73 -32.18 31.22
CA ASN A 118 -6.42 -31.52 31.10
C ASN A 118 -5.60 -32.01 29.89
N ALA A 119 -6.19 -32.83 29.01
CA ALA A 119 -5.61 -33.21 27.72
C ALA A 119 -6.71 -33.61 26.73
N VAL A 120 -6.37 -33.64 25.45
CA VAL A 120 -7.23 -34.22 24.39
C VAL A 120 -6.51 -35.37 23.71
N VAL A 121 -7.17 -36.52 23.55
CA VAL A 121 -6.67 -37.63 22.72
C VAL A 121 -7.26 -37.52 21.32
N PRO A 122 -6.46 -37.34 20.24
CA PRO A 122 -6.97 -37.29 18.87
C PRO A 122 -7.69 -38.58 18.47
N PHE A 123 -8.68 -38.50 17.57
CA PHE A 123 -9.41 -39.68 17.11
C PHE A 123 -8.51 -40.79 16.56
N GLU A 124 -7.43 -40.43 15.88
CA GLU A 124 -6.43 -41.35 15.32
C GLU A 124 -5.68 -42.15 16.39
N GLN A 125 -5.74 -41.71 17.65
CA GLN A 125 -5.13 -42.37 18.80
C GLN A 125 -6.16 -43.14 19.65
N THR A 126 -7.34 -43.38 19.08
CA THR A 126 -8.44 -44.14 19.68
C THR A 126 -9.03 -45.14 18.68
N ASN A 127 -9.93 -46.01 19.13
CA ASN A 127 -10.71 -46.87 18.24
C ASN A 127 -11.94 -46.20 17.60
N GLU A 128 -12.09 -44.87 17.68
CA GLU A 128 -13.26 -44.14 17.15
C GLU A 128 -13.50 -44.40 15.66
N THR A 129 -12.42 -44.41 14.88
CA THR A 129 -12.45 -44.67 13.43
C THR A 129 -12.97 -46.07 13.09
N GLN A 130 -12.75 -47.06 13.96
CA GLN A 130 -13.26 -48.42 13.80
C GLN A 130 -14.74 -48.52 14.21
N GLN A 131 -15.14 -47.76 15.24
CA GLN A 131 -16.53 -47.76 15.75
C GLN A 131 -17.51 -47.02 14.83
N LYS A 132 -17.08 -45.98 14.09
CA LYS A 132 -17.93 -45.27 13.11
C LYS A 132 -18.58 -46.19 12.06
N ASN A 133 -17.95 -47.31 11.73
CA ASN A 133 -18.48 -48.29 10.77
C ASN A 133 -19.63 -49.15 11.32
N THR A 134 -19.94 -49.04 12.62
CA THR A 134 -20.88 -49.93 13.31
C THR A 134 -22.22 -49.30 13.71
N HIS A 135 -22.42 -47.99 13.45
CA HIS A 135 -23.65 -47.23 13.78
C HIS A 135 -24.14 -47.30 15.25
N GLN A 136 -23.30 -47.73 16.19
CA GLN A 136 -23.64 -47.80 17.61
C GLN A 136 -23.39 -46.46 18.32
N GLN A 137 -24.16 -46.20 19.38
CA GLN A 137 -23.95 -45.07 20.27
C GLN A 137 -22.60 -45.22 20.99
N LEU A 138 -21.71 -44.23 20.83
CA LEU A 138 -20.39 -44.19 21.45
C LEU A 138 -20.54 -44.02 22.97
N ASN A 139 -20.74 -45.11 23.70
CA ASN A 139 -20.82 -45.12 25.16
C ASN A 139 -19.44 -45.33 25.81
N THR A 140 -18.49 -45.91 25.07
CA THR A 140 -17.13 -46.20 25.55
C THR A 140 -16.11 -46.01 24.42
N ILE A 141 -14.95 -45.45 24.74
CA ILE A 141 -13.84 -45.28 23.80
C ILE A 141 -12.58 -45.97 24.33
N SER A 142 -11.86 -46.66 23.44
CA SER A 142 -10.56 -47.25 23.75
C SER A 142 -9.45 -46.29 23.32
N ILE A 143 -8.68 -45.83 24.30
CA ILE A 143 -7.47 -45.04 24.12
C ILE A 143 -6.31 -45.96 23.78
N LEU A 144 -5.68 -45.72 22.63
CA LEU A 144 -4.60 -46.55 22.09
C LEU A 144 -3.21 -45.96 22.34
N LYS A 145 -3.13 -44.64 22.60
CA LYS A 145 -1.87 -43.97 22.97
C LYS A 145 -2.13 -43.02 24.14
N PRO A 146 -1.21 -42.97 25.13
CA PRO A 146 -1.34 -42.05 26.25
C PRO A 146 -1.05 -40.62 25.80
N VAL A 147 -1.69 -39.66 26.45
CA VAL A 147 -1.41 -38.23 26.30
C VAL A 147 -0.87 -37.66 27.61
N LYS A 148 -0.07 -36.60 27.51
CA LYS A 148 0.40 -35.84 28.67
C LYS A 148 -0.57 -34.71 28.99
N GLU A 149 -0.47 -34.21 30.22
CA GLU A 149 -1.14 -32.97 30.59
C GLU A 149 -0.77 -31.86 29.60
N ASN A 150 -1.77 -31.07 29.22
CA ASN A 150 -1.73 -29.98 28.24
C ASN A 150 -1.59 -30.39 26.77
N ASP A 151 -1.49 -31.68 26.45
CA ASP A 151 -1.43 -32.12 25.05
C ASP A 151 -2.72 -31.75 24.31
N TYR A 152 -2.53 -31.16 23.13
CA TYR A 152 -3.59 -30.76 22.19
C TYR A 152 -4.62 -29.78 22.76
N ILE A 153 -4.25 -28.99 23.77
CA ILE A 153 -5.02 -27.85 24.25
C ILE A 153 -4.37 -26.56 23.74
N ARG A 154 -5.16 -25.69 23.10
CA ARG A 154 -4.78 -24.29 22.88
C ARG A 154 -5.21 -23.47 24.08
N PHE A 155 -4.30 -22.71 24.66
CA PHE A 155 -4.57 -21.99 25.89
C PHE A 155 -5.25 -20.65 25.63
N CYS A 156 -6.10 -20.24 26.57
CA CYS A 156 -6.69 -18.91 26.58
C CYS A 156 -5.60 -17.84 26.46
N GLY A 157 -5.70 -17.00 25.43
CA GLY A 157 -4.76 -15.93 25.14
C GLY A 157 -3.35 -16.41 24.79
N GLU A 158 -3.20 -17.61 24.19
CA GLU A 158 -1.90 -18.07 23.71
C GLU A 158 -1.37 -17.22 22.54
N ASP A 159 -2.26 -16.67 21.71
CA ASP A 159 -1.91 -15.80 20.57
C ASP A 159 -1.97 -14.33 20.99
N ILE A 160 -3.11 -13.89 21.52
CA ILE A 160 -3.33 -12.50 21.96
C ILE A 160 -3.94 -12.48 23.35
N LYS A 161 -3.39 -11.68 24.27
CA LYS A 161 -3.98 -11.45 25.59
C LYS A 161 -4.75 -10.15 25.63
N SER A 162 -5.79 -10.11 26.46
CA SER A 162 -6.46 -8.87 26.80
C SER A 162 -5.47 -7.88 27.41
N GLY A 163 -5.42 -6.67 26.89
CA GLY A 163 -4.47 -5.62 27.26
C GLY A 163 -3.23 -5.53 26.39
N ASP A 164 -2.97 -6.51 25.52
CA ASP A 164 -1.82 -6.44 24.59
C ASP A 164 -2.02 -5.30 23.57
N ASN A 165 -0.96 -4.53 23.30
CA ASN A 165 -0.93 -3.58 22.20
C ASN A 165 -0.60 -4.33 20.90
N ILE A 166 -1.59 -4.49 20.03
CA ILE A 166 -1.54 -5.34 18.84
C ILE A 166 -0.90 -4.61 17.67
N PHE A 167 -1.33 -3.37 17.45
CA PHE A 167 -0.80 -2.53 16.38
C PHE A 167 -0.58 -1.12 16.89
N THR A 168 0.53 -0.52 16.48
CA THR A 168 0.83 0.87 16.78
C THR A 168 0.28 1.80 15.70
N LYS A 169 0.00 3.04 16.08
CA LYS A 169 -0.26 4.16 15.17
C LYS A 169 0.79 4.19 14.07
N GLY A 170 0.35 4.35 12.82
CA GLY A 170 1.24 4.32 11.65
C GLY A 170 1.35 2.95 10.97
N THR A 171 0.74 1.90 11.54
CA THR A 171 0.66 0.58 10.89
C THR A 171 -0.20 0.65 9.62
N ILE A 172 0.31 0.08 8.53
CA ILE A 172 -0.43 -0.04 7.26
C ILE A 172 -1.29 -1.30 7.31
N LEU A 173 -2.57 -1.17 7.00
CA LEU A 173 -3.52 -2.27 7.04
C LEU A 173 -3.44 -3.13 5.76
N ARG A 174 -2.83 -4.31 5.86
CA ARG A 174 -2.86 -5.36 4.83
C ARG A 174 -3.90 -6.42 5.23
N PRO A 175 -4.15 -7.45 4.39
CA PRO A 175 -5.13 -8.48 4.71
C PRO A 175 -4.89 -9.17 6.07
N SER A 176 -3.63 -9.35 6.46
CA SER A 176 -3.26 -9.92 7.76
C SER A 176 -3.68 -9.05 8.94
N GLU A 177 -3.38 -7.74 8.91
CA GLU A 177 -3.76 -6.82 9.99
C GLU A 177 -5.28 -6.70 10.09
N ILE A 178 -5.97 -6.67 8.94
CA ILE A 178 -7.43 -6.69 8.88
C ILE A 178 -7.99 -7.97 9.50
N GLY A 179 -7.40 -9.14 9.21
CA GLY A 179 -7.81 -10.41 9.81
C GLY A 179 -7.69 -10.41 11.33
N VAL A 180 -6.58 -9.89 11.86
CA VAL A 180 -6.39 -9.76 13.32
C VAL A 180 -7.43 -8.81 13.91
N LEU A 181 -7.65 -7.63 13.32
CA LEU A 181 -8.68 -6.69 13.77
C LEU A 181 -10.08 -7.31 13.77
N ALA A 182 -10.40 -8.13 12.76
CA ALA A 182 -11.66 -8.85 12.68
C ALA A 182 -11.81 -9.89 13.81
N THR A 183 -10.76 -10.65 14.11
CA THR A 183 -10.73 -11.59 15.26
C THR A 183 -10.98 -10.88 16.58
N LEU A 184 -10.49 -9.65 16.72
CA LEU A 184 -10.71 -8.79 17.89
C LEU A 184 -12.08 -8.11 17.92
N GLY A 185 -12.93 -8.32 16.91
CA GLY A 185 -14.30 -7.80 16.85
C GLY A 185 -14.42 -6.36 16.35
N PHE A 186 -13.37 -5.80 15.74
CA PHE A 186 -13.44 -4.43 15.21
C PHE A 186 -14.32 -4.37 13.95
N LYS A 187 -15.37 -3.55 14.00
CA LYS A 187 -16.23 -3.25 12.85
C LYS A 187 -15.76 -2.04 12.06
N ASP A 188 -15.38 -0.97 12.77
CA ASP A 188 -14.93 0.29 12.21
C ASP A 188 -13.51 0.57 12.72
N ILE A 189 -12.60 0.91 11.81
CA ILE A 189 -11.17 1.04 12.08
C ILE A 189 -10.77 2.51 12.06
N PRO A 190 -10.07 3.02 13.09
CA PRO A 190 -9.56 4.39 13.12
C PRO A 190 -8.35 4.51 12.19
N VAL A 191 -8.52 5.25 11.10
CA VAL A 191 -7.52 5.37 10.04
C VAL A 191 -7.29 6.81 9.63
N ILE A 192 -6.14 7.09 9.02
CA ILE A 192 -5.90 8.36 8.34
C ILE A 192 -6.74 8.40 7.05
N ARG A 193 -7.47 9.51 6.84
CA ARG A 193 -8.32 9.67 5.65
C ARG A 193 -7.52 9.81 4.36
N LYS A 194 -8.13 9.49 3.23
CA LYS A 194 -7.51 9.71 1.91
C LYS A 194 -7.42 11.21 1.58
N PRO A 195 -6.33 11.68 0.95
CA PRO A 195 -6.24 13.03 0.43
C PRO A 195 -7.13 13.22 -0.79
N LYS A 196 -7.89 14.31 -0.84
CA LYS A 196 -8.59 14.77 -2.04
C LYS A 196 -7.68 15.72 -2.81
N ILE A 197 -7.45 15.45 -4.08
CA ILE A 197 -6.48 16.17 -4.90
C ILE A 197 -7.18 16.80 -6.08
N ALA A 198 -7.24 18.14 -6.08
CA ALA A 198 -7.77 18.91 -7.18
C ALA A 198 -6.80 18.87 -8.37
N ILE A 199 -7.34 18.74 -9.58
CA ILE A 199 -6.56 18.69 -10.82
C ILE A 199 -7.12 19.74 -11.77
N ILE A 200 -6.26 20.66 -12.19
CA ILE A 200 -6.55 21.68 -13.20
C ILE A 200 -5.50 21.59 -14.29
N SER A 201 -5.89 21.43 -15.54
CA SER A 201 -5.00 21.66 -16.66
C SER A 201 -5.12 23.10 -17.15
N THR A 202 -4.06 23.63 -17.76
CA THR A 202 -4.07 25.00 -18.31
C THR A 202 -3.63 24.96 -19.75
N GLY A 203 -4.36 25.61 -20.64
CA GLY A 203 -3.92 25.77 -22.02
C GLY A 203 -5.05 26.09 -22.99
N ASN A 204 -4.81 27.07 -23.84
CA ASN A 204 -5.72 27.39 -24.94
C ASN A 204 -5.74 26.31 -26.03
N GLU A 205 -4.69 25.52 -26.17
CA GLU A 205 -4.61 24.37 -27.07
C GLU A 205 -5.43 23.16 -26.59
N LEU A 206 -5.76 23.09 -25.30
CA LEU A 206 -6.41 21.91 -24.74
C LEU A 206 -7.91 21.84 -25.09
N THR A 207 -8.37 20.63 -25.42
CA THR A 207 -9.77 20.28 -25.54
C THR A 207 -10.08 19.02 -24.73
N ASP A 208 -11.32 18.87 -24.30
CA ASP A 208 -11.74 17.70 -23.52
C ASP A 208 -11.93 16.47 -24.43
N ILE A 209 -11.93 15.29 -23.82
CA ILE A 209 -12.17 14.03 -24.50
C ILE A 209 -13.63 13.92 -24.95
N GLY A 210 -13.88 13.18 -26.03
CA GLY A 210 -15.23 12.98 -26.59
C GLY A 210 -15.68 14.06 -27.58
N GLU A 211 -15.04 15.24 -27.56
CA GLU A 211 -15.28 16.29 -28.55
C GLU A 211 -14.42 16.09 -29.82
N PRO A 212 -14.91 16.47 -31.02
CA PRO A 212 -14.09 16.51 -32.23
C PRO A 212 -12.88 17.43 -32.07
N ILE A 213 -11.72 17.02 -32.60
CA ILE A 213 -10.50 17.83 -32.55
C ILE A 213 -10.57 18.98 -33.57
N GLU A 214 -10.44 20.22 -33.08
CA GLU A 214 -10.31 21.40 -33.92
C GLU A 214 -8.85 21.65 -34.31
N LEU A 215 -8.63 22.42 -35.38
CA LEU A 215 -7.30 22.81 -35.80
C LEU A 215 -6.59 23.61 -34.70
N GLY A 216 -5.37 23.20 -34.35
CA GLY A 216 -4.60 23.83 -33.28
C GLY A 216 -4.98 23.38 -31.86
N LYS A 217 -5.90 22.42 -31.72
CA LYS A 217 -6.23 21.79 -30.44
C LYS A 217 -5.57 20.43 -30.29
N ILE A 218 -5.38 20.02 -29.03
CA ILE A 218 -4.97 18.69 -28.62
C ILE A 218 -5.83 18.24 -27.43
N TYR A 219 -6.01 16.93 -27.27
CA TYR A 219 -6.71 16.39 -26.11
C TYR A 219 -5.87 16.51 -24.83
N ASP A 220 -6.54 16.81 -23.72
CA ASP A 220 -5.91 16.86 -22.40
C ASP A 220 -5.61 15.46 -21.84
N ALA A 221 -4.47 14.88 -22.23
CA ALA A 221 -4.02 13.60 -21.70
C ALA A 221 -3.50 13.68 -20.25
N ASN A 222 -3.01 14.85 -19.81
CA ASN A 222 -2.35 15.00 -18.53
C ASN A 222 -3.34 14.84 -17.38
N THR A 223 -4.50 15.51 -17.45
CA THR A 223 -5.54 15.42 -16.43
C THR A 223 -5.89 13.98 -16.11
N TYR A 224 -6.13 13.16 -17.13
CA TYR A 224 -6.51 11.75 -16.93
C TYR A 224 -5.34 10.92 -16.41
N SER A 225 -4.13 11.07 -16.97
CA SER A 225 -2.95 10.33 -16.48
C SER A 225 -2.60 10.66 -15.02
N ILE A 226 -2.77 11.92 -14.60
CA ILE A 226 -2.57 12.36 -13.22
C ILE A 226 -3.69 11.82 -12.34
N ALA A 227 -4.96 11.97 -12.74
CA ALA A 227 -6.11 11.51 -11.95
C ALA A 227 -6.04 10.02 -11.65
N THR A 228 -5.75 9.18 -12.66
CA THR A 228 -5.61 7.73 -12.46
C THR A 228 -4.38 7.39 -11.63
N SER A 229 -3.31 8.18 -11.72
CA SER A 229 -2.13 8.01 -10.85
C SER A 229 -2.43 8.38 -9.39
N VAL A 230 -3.22 9.43 -9.15
CA VAL A 230 -3.71 9.78 -7.79
C VAL A 230 -4.48 8.62 -7.19
N GLU A 231 -5.43 8.06 -7.94
CA GLU A 231 -6.23 6.92 -7.50
C GLU A 231 -5.37 5.69 -7.22
N LYS A 232 -4.44 5.36 -8.13
CA LYS A 232 -3.48 4.25 -8.00
C LYS A 232 -2.68 4.32 -6.68
N TYR A 233 -2.29 5.52 -6.23
CA TYR A 233 -1.57 5.70 -4.96
C TYR A 233 -2.49 5.99 -3.75
N GLY A 234 -3.79 5.88 -3.95
CA GLY A 234 -4.80 5.91 -2.89
C GLY A 234 -5.21 7.31 -2.44
N GLY A 235 -5.04 8.32 -3.29
CA GLY A 235 -5.75 9.59 -3.17
C GLY A 235 -7.12 9.55 -3.87
N ILE A 236 -7.89 10.62 -3.71
CA ILE A 236 -9.18 10.81 -4.39
C ILE A 236 -8.98 11.93 -5.43
N PRO A 237 -8.95 11.62 -6.73
CA PRO A 237 -8.78 12.65 -7.76
C PRO A 237 -10.06 13.46 -7.92
N ILE A 238 -9.92 14.77 -8.01
CA ILE A 238 -11.02 15.70 -8.30
C ILE A 238 -10.64 16.50 -9.54
N ILE A 239 -11.20 16.13 -10.69
CA ILE A 239 -11.00 16.85 -11.94
C ILE A 239 -11.85 18.11 -11.91
N ILE A 240 -11.19 19.27 -11.86
CA ILE A 240 -11.87 20.57 -11.81
C ILE A 240 -12.14 21.11 -13.23
N GLY A 241 -11.24 20.82 -14.18
CA GLY A 241 -11.40 21.14 -15.59
C GLY A 241 -10.16 21.80 -16.22
N ILE A 242 -10.35 22.29 -17.44
CA ILE A 242 -9.33 22.97 -18.25
C ILE A 242 -9.49 24.50 -18.05
N ALA A 243 -8.50 25.14 -17.44
CA ALA A 243 -8.41 26.59 -17.40
C ALA A 243 -7.89 27.12 -18.74
N ARG A 244 -8.55 28.14 -19.28
CA ARG A 244 -8.01 28.94 -20.38
C ARG A 244 -6.93 29.88 -19.86
N ASP A 245 -6.04 30.32 -20.74
CA ASP A 245 -4.91 31.18 -20.37
C ASP A 245 -5.35 32.65 -20.16
N ASN A 246 -6.37 32.86 -19.33
CA ASN A 246 -6.89 34.16 -18.92
C ASN A 246 -7.28 34.14 -17.43
N GLU A 247 -7.34 35.33 -16.85
CA GLU A 247 -7.53 35.52 -15.42
C GLU A 247 -8.87 34.99 -14.90
N GLU A 248 -9.95 35.28 -15.61
CA GLU A 248 -11.30 34.87 -15.20
C GLU A 248 -11.43 33.35 -15.12
N SER A 249 -10.99 32.65 -16.16
CA SER A 249 -11.08 31.19 -16.24
C SER A 249 -10.24 30.51 -15.16
N LEU A 250 -8.98 30.95 -14.97
CA LEU A 250 -8.11 30.35 -13.97
C LEU A 250 -8.63 30.62 -12.56
N ASN A 251 -9.02 31.85 -12.24
CA ASN A 251 -9.54 32.18 -10.90
C ASN A 251 -10.78 31.38 -10.54
N ALA A 252 -11.72 31.22 -11.48
CA ALA A 252 -12.94 30.44 -11.26
C ALA A 252 -12.65 28.97 -10.93
N LEU A 253 -11.63 28.36 -11.55
CA LEU A 253 -11.24 26.98 -11.23
C LEU A 253 -10.42 26.89 -9.95
N LEU A 254 -9.55 27.87 -9.68
CA LEU A 254 -8.80 27.95 -8.42
C LEU A 254 -9.73 28.08 -7.21
N ASP A 255 -10.83 28.83 -7.32
CA ASP A 255 -11.85 28.95 -6.26
C ASP A 255 -12.47 27.59 -5.92
N LYS A 256 -12.81 26.80 -6.95
CA LYS A 256 -13.31 25.43 -6.77
C LYS A 256 -12.27 24.52 -6.11
N ALA A 257 -10.98 24.77 -6.31
CA ALA A 257 -9.90 23.94 -5.77
C ALA A 257 -9.64 24.16 -4.26
N LEU A 258 -10.11 25.27 -3.67
CA LEU A 258 -9.81 25.65 -2.27
C LEU A 258 -10.31 24.65 -1.23
N GLU A 259 -11.26 23.78 -1.56
CA GLU A 259 -11.84 22.81 -0.62
C GLU A 259 -11.01 21.53 -0.45
N TYR A 260 -9.97 21.34 -1.27
CA TYR A 260 -9.22 20.07 -1.35
C TYR A 260 -7.86 20.14 -0.65
N ASP A 261 -7.18 18.99 -0.51
CA ASP A 261 -5.96 18.91 0.32
C ASP A 261 -4.71 19.37 -0.43
N ILE A 262 -4.66 19.11 -1.74
CA ILE A 262 -3.59 19.53 -2.65
C ILE A 262 -4.23 19.95 -3.98
N LEU A 263 -3.66 20.95 -4.63
CA LEU A 263 -3.90 21.25 -6.03
C LEU A 263 -2.71 20.81 -6.89
N VAL A 264 -2.98 20.00 -7.91
CA VAL A 264 -2.03 19.68 -8.96
C VAL A 264 -2.46 20.41 -10.22
N THR A 265 -1.55 21.21 -10.79
CA THR A 265 -1.77 21.78 -12.12
C THR A 265 -0.92 21.06 -13.16
N SER A 266 -1.42 20.91 -14.38
CA SER A 266 -0.61 20.44 -15.50
C SER A 266 -0.49 21.53 -16.56
N ALA A 267 0.75 21.80 -16.99
CA ALA A 267 1.13 22.94 -17.83
C ALA A 267 1.19 24.30 -17.07
N GLY A 268 1.54 25.38 -17.77
CA GLY A 268 1.68 26.72 -17.18
C GLY A 268 3.00 27.04 -16.45
N VAL A 269 3.92 26.07 -16.35
CA VAL A 269 5.19 26.21 -15.60
C VAL A 269 6.44 26.50 -16.46
N SER A 270 6.29 26.70 -17.77
CA SER A 270 7.42 26.94 -18.69
C SER A 270 8.00 28.37 -18.57
N LYS A 271 9.27 28.54 -18.96
CA LYS A 271 9.96 29.85 -18.95
C LYS A 271 9.50 30.80 -20.07
N GLY A 272 8.81 30.30 -21.10
CA GLY A 272 8.53 31.04 -22.34
C GLY A 272 7.27 31.90 -22.35
N ASP A 273 6.09 31.37 -21.99
CA ASP A 273 4.88 31.87 -22.67
C ASP A 273 3.65 32.24 -21.80
N TYR A 274 3.71 32.16 -20.46
CA TYR A 274 2.52 32.51 -19.64
C TYR A 274 2.84 33.29 -18.37
N ASP A 275 3.17 34.57 -18.54
CA ASP A 275 3.21 35.54 -17.43
C ASP A 275 1.87 35.60 -16.68
N ILE A 276 0.75 35.35 -17.36
CA ILE A 276 -0.60 35.40 -16.79
C ILE A 276 -0.78 34.35 -15.69
N VAL A 277 -0.51 33.06 -15.97
CA VAL A 277 -0.68 31.98 -14.98
C VAL A 277 0.23 32.21 -13.78
N LYS A 278 1.48 32.58 -14.01
CA LYS A 278 2.43 32.88 -12.92
C LYS A 278 1.97 34.05 -12.07
N ASN A 279 1.54 35.13 -12.71
CA ASN A 279 1.08 36.34 -12.03
C ASN A 279 -0.16 36.04 -11.17
N ILE A 280 -1.18 35.36 -11.71
CA ILE A 280 -2.39 34.99 -10.98
C ILE A 280 -2.06 34.12 -9.78
N LEU A 281 -1.25 33.08 -9.98
CA LEU A 281 -0.84 32.17 -8.91
C LEU A 281 -0.08 32.91 -7.80
N SER A 282 0.82 33.82 -8.16
CA SER A 282 1.57 34.67 -7.21
C SER A 282 0.70 35.73 -6.51
N GLN A 283 -0.40 36.17 -7.12
CA GLN A 283 -1.35 37.08 -6.46
C GLN A 283 -2.20 36.37 -5.40
N ARG A 284 -2.49 35.08 -5.60
CA ARG A 284 -3.32 34.30 -4.68
C ARG A 284 -2.54 33.61 -3.56
N GLY A 285 -1.22 33.59 -3.63
CA GLY A 285 -0.39 32.91 -2.65
C GLY A 285 1.09 33.09 -2.88
N ASN A 286 1.89 32.11 -2.47
CA ASN A 286 3.33 32.13 -2.69
C ASN A 286 3.71 30.91 -3.51
N ILE A 287 4.12 31.12 -4.76
CA ILE A 287 4.47 30.06 -5.71
C ILE A 287 5.85 30.34 -6.27
N GLU A 288 6.73 29.35 -6.12
CA GLU A 288 8.07 29.35 -6.66
C GLU A 288 8.13 28.50 -7.93
N PHE A 289 8.89 28.96 -8.91
CA PHE A 289 9.10 28.26 -10.18
C PHE A 289 10.53 27.72 -10.20
N TRP A 290 10.66 26.45 -9.86
CA TRP A 290 11.94 25.77 -9.74
C TRP A 290 12.44 25.23 -11.08
N SER A 291 13.76 25.20 -11.21
CA SER A 291 14.45 24.33 -12.16
C SER A 291 15.06 23.17 -11.38
N VAL A 292 14.56 21.96 -11.59
CA VAL A 292 15.06 20.75 -10.95
C VAL A 292 16.06 20.06 -11.88
N ASN A 293 17.14 19.55 -11.31
CA ASN A 293 18.20 18.83 -12.01
C ASN A 293 17.76 17.41 -12.42
N MET A 294 16.75 17.34 -13.28
CA MET A 294 16.22 16.09 -13.81
C MET A 294 15.76 16.19 -15.27
N LYS A 295 15.69 15.02 -15.91
CA LYS A 295 15.18 14.83 -17.26
C LYS A 295 14.35 13.53 -17.33
N PRO A 296 13.12 13.58 -17.85
CA PRO A 296 12.35 14.78 -18.19
C PRO A 296 11.95 15.57 -16.92
N ALA A 297 11.15 16.64 -17.07
CA ALA A 297 10.62 17.47 -15.98
C ALA A 297 11.56 18.46 -15.26
N LYS A 298 12.37 19.22 -16.00
CA LYS A 298 13.15 20.34 -15.45
C LYS A 298 12.30 21.42 -14.73
N PRO A 299 11.25 22.01 -15.35
CA PRO A 299 10.49 23.07 -14.69
C PRO A 299 9.40 22.49 -13.80
N ILE A 300 9.34 22.91 -12.53
CA ILE A 300 8.26 22.56 -11.59
C ILE A 300 7.82 23.85 -10.89
N ALA A 301 6.52 24.02 -10.65
CA ALA A 301 6.04 25.05 -9.73
C ALA A 301 5.65 24.43 -8.40
N PHE A 302 6.00 25.07 -7.30
CA PHE A 302 5.62 24.63 -5.97
C PHE A 302 5.31 25.81 -5.06
N GLY A 303 4.36 25.63 -4.16
CA GLY A 303 4.11 26.56 -3.08
C GLY A 303 2.68 26.40 -2.58
N TRP A 304 1.97 27.49 -2.37
CA TRP A 304 0.59 27.45 -1.93
C TRP A 304 -0.27 28.61 -2.40
N ILE A 305 -1.58 28.35 -2.41
CA ILE A 305 -2.63 29.36 -2.51
C ILE A 305 -3.20 29.62 -1.10
N ASN A 306 -3.52 30.87 -0.78
CA ASN A 306 -4.17 31.21 0.49
C ASN A 306 -5.65 30.84 0.43
N LYS A 307 -6.10 29.88 1.26
CA LYS A 307 -7.53 29.57 1.45
C LYS A 307 -8.18 30.56 2.39
N SER A 308 -7.42 31.01 3.38
CA SER A 308 -7.80 32.05 4.34
C SER A 308 -6.53 32.76 4.83
N LYS A 309 -6.63 33.63 5.84
CA LYS A 309 -5.46 34.25 6.48
C LYS A 309 -4.49 33.25 7.13
N THR A 310 -4.97 32.06 7.50
CA THR A 310 -4.17 31.08 8.27
C THR A 310 -4.07 29.71 7.61
N THR A 311 -4.91 29.42 6.61
CA THR A 311 -4.93 28.13 5.92
C THR A 311 -4.44 28.25 4.49
N LYS A 312 -3.60 27.29 4.09
CA LYS A 312 -2.91 27.25 2.80
C LYS A 312 -3.34 26.00 2.03
N LEU A 313 -3.44 26.10 0.71
CA LEU A 313 -3.61 24.99 -0.22
C LEU A 313 -2.26 24.75 -0.90
N PRO A 314 -1.55 23.65 -0.59
CA PRO A 314 -0.36 23.27 -1.33
C PRO A 314 -0.66 23.10 -2.83
N LEU A 315 0.23 23.64 -3.67
CA LEU A 315 0.15 23.56 -5.12
C LEU A 315 1.41 22.89 -5.68
N LEU A 316 1.24 21.89 -6.54
CA LEU A 316 2.30 21.33 -7.37
C LEU A 316 1.95 21.51 -8.84
N GLY A 317 2.69 22.38 -9.53
CA GLY A 317 2.56 22.61 -10.96
C GLY A 317 3.51 21.73 -11.75
N LEU A 318 2.93 20.81 -12.52
CA LEU A 318 3.65 19.85 -13.34
C LEU A 318 3.86 20.40 -14.76
N PRO A 319 4.90 19.92 -15.48
CA PRO A 319 5.15 20.33 -16.86
C PRO A 319 4.00 19.95 -17.80
N GLY A 320 3.81 20.70 -18.89
CA GLY A 320 2.78 20.39 -19.89
C GLY A 320 3.07 19.16 -20.76
N ASN A 321 4.35 18.81 -20.93
CA ASN A 321 4.73 17.62 -21.68
C ASN A 321 4.32 16.33 -20.93
N PRO A 322 3.57 15.38 -21.54
CA PRO A 322 2.98 14.27 -20.82
C PRO A 322 3.95 13.36 -20.05
N VAL A 323 5.08 12.99 -20.66
CA VAL A 323 6.08 12.17 -19.95
C VAL A 323 6.68 12.94 -18.79
N SER A 324 6.94 14.24 -18.96
CA SER A 324 7.44 15.10 -17.89
C SER A 324 6.44 15.20 -16.74
N ALA A 325 5.14 15.33 -17.03
CA ALA A 325 4.09 15.36 -16.01
C ALA A 325 4.06 14.06 -15.20
N MET A 326 4.09 12.91 -15.86
CA MET A 326 4.06 11.60 -15.18
C MET A 326 5.34 11.34 -14.37
N VAL A 327 6.52 11.68 -14.89
CA VAL A 327 7.78 11.53 -14.13
C VAL A 327 7.80 12.48 -12.93
N ALA A 328 7.37 13.74 -13.09
CA ALA A 328 7.24 14.68 -11.98
C ALA A 328 6.23 14.20 -10.94
N PHE A 329 5.11 13.62 -11.38
CA PHE A 329 4.13 13.01 -10.49
C PHE A 329 4.78 11.92 -9.63
N GLU A 330 5.54 11.01 -10.24
CA GLU A 330 6.21 9.92 -9.53
C GLU A 330 7.24 10.41 -8.51
N GLN A 331 7.99 11.47 -8.83
CA GLN A 331 9.02 12.01 -7.95
C GLN A 331 8.49 12.95 -6.85
N PHE A 332 7.37 13.64 -7.09
CA PHE A 332 6.91 14.73 -6.21
C PHE A 332 5.48 14.54 -5.69
N VAL A 333 4.50 14.28 -6.56
CA VAL A 333 3.09 14.17 -6.13
C VAL A 333 2.86 12.86 -5.37
N ARG A 334 3.35 11.72 -5.88
CA ARG A 334 3.23 10.42 -5.22
C ARG A 334 3.73 10.44 -3.77
N PRO A 335 4.97 10.89 -3.45
CA PRO A 335 5.41 10.92 -2.06
C PRO A 335 4.60 11.91 -1.20
N SER A 336 4.06 13.00 -1.76
CA SER A 336 3.12 13.88 -1.04
C SER A 336 1.83 13.15 -0.66
N ILE A 337 1.24 12.36 -1.57
CA ILE A 337 0.05 11.54 -1.29
C ILE A 337 0.33 10.58 -0.14
N LEU A 338 1.45 9.87 -0.21
CA LEU A 338 1.84 8.91 0.83
C LEU A 338 2.05 9.60 2.19
N LYS A 339 2.71 10.77 2.19
CA LYS A 339 2.93 11.57 3.42
C LYS A 339 1.61 12.03 4.03
N LEU A 340 0.68 12.56 3.22
CA LEU A 340 -0.65 12.97 3.69
C LEU A 340 -1.44 11.79 4.28
N LYS A 341 -1.29 10.59 3.71
CA LYS A 341 -1.91 9.34 4.21
C LYS A 341 -1.22 8.77 5.46
N GLY A 342 -0.16 9.39 5.97
CA GLY A 342 0.54 8.91 7.17
C GLY A 342 1.60 7.83 6.91
N TYR A 343 1.94 7.54 5.64
CA TYR A 343 3.05 6.63 5.35
C TYR A 343 4.38 7.26 5.75
N THR A 344 5.27 6.46 6.32
CA THR A 344 6.64 6.87 6.69
C THR A 344 7.66 6.51 5.63
N LYS A 345 7.43 5.41 4.89
CA LYS A 345 8.26 4.98 3.76
C LYS A 345 7.69 5.55 2.46
N LEU A 346 8.28 6.65 1.99
CA LEU A 346 7.80 7.41 0.83
C LEU A 346 8.52 7.04 -0.48
N ASN A 347 9.75 6.51 -0.39
CA ASN A 347 10.53 6.13 -1.55
C ASN A 347 9.80 5.06 -2.37
N LYS A 348 9.97 5.13 -3.68
CA LYS A 348 9.46 4.11 -4.58
C LYS A 348 10.36 2.88 -4.52
N PRO A 349 9.83 1.65 -4.55
CA PRO A 349 10.66 0.47 -4.66
C PRO A 349 11.54 0.53 -5.91
N SER A 350 12.83 0.31 -5.71
CA SER A 350 13.83 0.21 -6.77
C SER A 350 14.45 -1.17 -6.78
N ILE A 351 14.92 -1.60 -7.95
CA ILE A 351 15.74 -2.81 -8.13
C ILE A 351 17.00 -2.48 -8.91
N GLN A 352 17.95 -3.43 -8.90
CA GLN A 352 19.08 -3.42 -9.80
C GLN A 352 18.74 -4.26 -11.03
N ALA A 353 18.98 -3.73 -12.22
CA ALA A 353 18.75 -4.43 -13.48
C ALA A 353 19.94 -4.24 -14.44
N ILE A 354 20.20 -5.24 -15.29
CA ILE A 354 21.22 -5.21 -16.32
C ILE A 354 20.64 -4.52 -17.56
N LEU A 355 21.29 -3.45 -18.00
CA LEU A 355 20.80 -2.63 -19.09
C LEU A 355 21.09 -3.30 -20.45
N LYS A 356 20.08 -3.42 -21.33
CA LYS A 356 20.22 -4.01 -22.68
C LYS A 356 20.63 -3.01 -23.77
N ASN A 357 20.60 -1.71 -23.47
CA ASN A 357 20.98 -0.64 -24.40
C ASN A 357 22.04 0.27 -23.75
N THR A 358 22.72 1.10 -24.53
CA THR A 358 23.58 2.16 -23.96
C THR A 358 22.74 3.42 -23.72
N ILE A 359 22.81 3.99 -22.51
CA ILE A 359 22.23 5.29 -22.17
C ILE A 359 23.33 6.35 -22.26
N LYS A 360 23.05 7.46 -22.95
CA LYS A 360 23.94 8.62 -23.03
C LYS A 360 23.29 9.82 -22.35
N ASN A 361 24.03 10.46 -21.45
CA ASN A 361 23.63 11.66 -20.72
C ASN A 361 24.46 12.86 -21.17
N GLU A 362 24.01 13.49 -22.25
CA GLU A 362 24.72 14.61 -22.89
C GLU A 362 24.46 15.95 -22.19
N ASP A 363 23.48 16.02 -21.27
CA ASP A 363 23.07 17.26 -20.62
C ASP A 363 23.42 17.35 -19.14
N GLY A 364 24.02 16.30 -18.56
CA GLY A 364 24.52 16.30 -17.19
C GLY A 364 23.44 16.37 -16.11
N ARG A 365 22.18 16.08 -16.45
CA ARG A 365 21.08 16.01 -15.48
C ARG A 365 20.76 14.57 -15.14
N ARG A 366 20.08 14.34 -14.01
CA ARG A 366 19.57 13.01 -13.69
C ARG A 366 18.53 12.58 -14.72
N MET A 367 18.77 11.49 -15.44
CA MET A 367 17.81 10.98 -16.41
C MET A 367 16.96 9.87 -15.83
N TYR A 368 15.65 9.97 -16.03
CA TYR A 368 14.67 8.93 -15.78
C TYR A 368 14.29 8.31 -17.13
N ILE A 369 14.99 7.24 -17.49
CA ILE A 369 14.80 6.54 -18.76
C ILE A 369 13.65 5.54 -18.61
N ARG A 370 12.67 5.60 -19.52
CA ARG A 370 11.54 4.68 -19.51
C ARG A 370 11.99 3.34 -20.04
N VAL A 371 11.97 2.34 -19.18
CA VAL A 371 12.42 0.98 -19.49
C VAL A 371 11.30 -0.03 -19.29
N LEU A 372 11.34 -1.08 -20.10
CA LEU A 372 10.67 -2.33 -19.84
C LEU A 372 11.66 -3.24 -19.11
N VAL A 373 11.32 -3.61 -17.89
CA VAL A 373 12.08 -4.55 -17.07
C VAL A 373 11.47 -5.92 -17.18
N LYS A 374 12.29 -6.93 -17.43
CA LYS A 374 11.90 -8.34 -17.40
C LYS A 374 12.87 -9.12 -16.54
N LYS A 375 12.35 -10.11 -15.82
CA LYS A 375 13.20 -11.09 -15.15
C LYS A 375 13.58 -12.21 -16.13
N GLU A 376 14.86 -12.55 -16.16
CA GLU A 376 15.38 -13.68 -16.92
C GLU A 376 16.27 -14.52 -15.99
N GLY A 377 15.75 -15.66 -15.54
CA GLY A 377 16.40 -16.49 -14.53
C GLY A 377 16.41 -15.80 -13.15
N VAL A 378 17.60 -15.48 -12.65
CA VAL A 378 17.78 -14.80 -11.34
C VAL A 378 17.95 -13.29 -11.49
N ASP A 379 18.21 -12.80 -12.69
CA ASP A 379 18.56 -11.40 -12.96
C ASP A 379 17.38 -10.64 -13.57
N TYR A 380 17.37 -9.33 -13.34
CA TYR A 380 16.47 -8.41 -14.03
C TYR A 380 17.22 -7.71 -15.16
N TYR A 381 16.56 -7.54 -16.29
CA TYR A 381 17.07 -6.82 -17.44
C TYR A 381 16.18 -5.63 -17.77
N ALA A 382 16.78 -4.49 -18.08
CA ALA A 382 16.08 -3.26 -18.44
C ALA A 382 16.36 -2.88 -19.89
N GLU A 383 15.32 -2.73 -20.69
CA GLU A 383 15.40 -2.30 -22.09
C GLU A 383 14.68 -0.97 -22.27
N ALA A 384 15.33 0.01 -22.91
CA ALA A 384 14.71 1.30 -23.16
C ALA A 384 13.53 1.17 -24.12
N THR A 385 12.42 1.86 -23.84
CA THR A 385 11.16 1.80 -24.61
C THR A 385 11.22 2.44 -26.01
N GLY A 386 12.42 2.71 -26.53
CA GLY A 386 12.68 3.45 -27.75
C GLY A 386 12.78 4.95 -27.50
N ASN A 387 12.02 5.77 -28.24
CA ASN A 387 12.14 7.22 -28.22
C ASN A 387 11.89 7.82 -26.81
N GLN A 388 12.93 8.43 -26.24
CA GLN A 388 12.92 9.01 -24.90
C GLN A 388 12.46 10.49 -24.85
N GLY A 389 11.91 11.05 -25.93
CA GLY A 389 11.36 12.40 -25.95
C GLY A 389 10.25 12.63 -24.92
N SER A 390 10.17 13.83 -24.33
CA SER A 390 9.19 14.14 -23.26
C SER A 390 7.74 14.25 -23.73
N HIS A 391 7.52 14.38 -25.05
CA HIS A 391 6.19 14.42 -25.67
C HIS A 391 5.69 13.01 -26.04
N VAL A 392 6.54 11.98 -25.97
CA VAL A 392 6.25 10.63 -26.45
C VAL A 392 5.59 9.81 -25.34
N LEU A 393 4.30 10.05 -25.09
CA LEU A 393 3.55 9.39 -24.01
C LEU A 393 3.54 7.85 -24.14
N THR A 394 3.57 7.31 -25.36
CA THR A 394 3.62 5.86 -25.62
C THR A 394 4.86 5.18 -25.01
N SER A 395 5.94 5.94 -24.73
CA SER A 395 7.10 5.41 -24.00
C SER A 395 6.77 5.06 -22.54
N MET A 396 5.88 5.81 -21.88
CA MET A 396 5.40 5.49 -20.54
C MET A 396 4.48 4.27 -20.56
N ALA A 397 3.59 4.16 -21.56
CA ALA A 397 2.68 3.03 -21.69
C ALA A 397 3.41 1.69 -21.91
N LYS A 398 4.61 1.70 -22.50
CA LYS A 398 5.46 0.52 -22.67
C LYS A 398 6.36 0.22 -21.46
N ALA A 399 6.53 1.18 -20.56
CA ALA A 399 7.47 1.07 -19.47
C ALA A 399 6.78 0.54 -18.21
N ASN A 400 7.47 -0.32 -17.49
CA ASN A 400 7.13 -0.71 -16.13
C ASN A 400 8.16 -0.15 -15.12
N GLY A 401 9.19 0.55 -15.58
CA GLY A 401 10.24 1.14 -14.73
C GLY A 401 10.88 2.41 -15.28
N LEU A 402 11.50 3.17 -14.38
CA LEU A 402 12.35 4.33 -14.67
C LEU A 402 13.79 4.01 -14.28
N ALA A 403 14.64 3.71 -15.26
CA ALA A 403 16.06 3.53 -15.03
C ALA A 403 16.73 4.89 -14.78
N ILE A 404 17.50 4.98 -13.70
CA ILE A 404 18.09 6.24 -13.23
C ILE A 404 19.52 6.33 -13.70
N CYS A 405 19.80 7.24 -14.63
CA CYS A 405 21.17 7.67 -14.94
C CYS A 405 21.50 8.90 -14.10
N PRO A 406 22.47 8.83 -13.17
CA PRO A 406 22.85 9.97 -12.35
C PRO A 406 23.41 11.14 -13.18
N GLU A 407 23.27 12.36 -12.66
CA GLU A 407 23.71 13.63 -13.24
C GLU A 407 25.22 13.71 -13.53
N ASN A 408 26.04 12.92 -12.84
CA ASN A 408 27.50 12.87 -13.03
C ASN A 408 27.98 11.73 -13.96
N ILE A 409 27.07 10.94 -14.53
CA ILE A 409 27.40 9.81 -15.41
C ILE A 409 27.03 10.19 -16.84
N LEU A 410 28.02 10.28 -17.72
CA LEU A 410 27.85 10.66 -19.14
C LEU A 410 27.36 9.51 -20.02
N GLU A 411 27.70 8.27 -19.66
CA GLU A 411 27.33 7.08 -20.42
C GLU A 411 27.23 5.87 -19.49
N ILE A 412 26.15 5.09 -19.65
CA ILE A 412 26.00 3.76 -19.06
C ILE A 412 25.87 2.77 -20.22
N LYS A 413 26.85 1.88 -20.35
CA LYS A 413 26.95 0.92 -21.46
C LYS A 413 26.01 -0.26 -21.26
N SER A 414 25.57 -0.85 -22.37
CA SER A 414 24.90 -2.15 -22.35
C SER A 414 25.69 -3.18 -21.55
N GLY A 415 24.99 -4.00 -20.78
CA GLY A 415 25.55 -5.00 -19.87
C GLY A 415 25.92 -4.47 -18.48
N GLN A 416 25.86 -3.16 -18.24
CA GLN A 416 26.07 -2.60 -16.91
C GLN A 416 24.78 -2.60 -16.09
N THR A 417 24.94 -2.71 -14.77
CA THR A 417 23.84 -2.65 -13.81
C THR A 417 23.41 -1.20 -13.58
N ILE A 418 22.11 -0.97 -13.48
CA ILE A 418 21.49 0.32 -13.20
C ILE A 418 20.35 0.17 -12.18
N GLU A 419 20.14 1.22 -11.37
CA GLU A 419 18.96 1.29 -10.51
C GLU A 419 17.72 1.61 -11.35
N VAL A 420 16.65 0.85 -11.14
CA VAL A 420 15.36 1.08 -11.78
C VAL A 420 14.28 1.25 -10.72
N GLN A 421 13.62 2.41 -10.72
CA GLN A 421 12.40 2.65 -9.95
C GLN A 421 11.22 1.99 -10.67
N MET A 422 10.59 1.00 -10.04
CA MET A 422 9.54 0.22 -10.68
C MET A 422 8.19 0.93 -10.61
N ILE A 423 7.63 1.34 -11.76
CA ILE A 423 6.31 1.97 -11.89
C ILE A 423 5.19 0.96 -11.65
N ASP A 424 5.33 -0.22 -12.25
CA ASP A 424 4.39 -1.33 -12.20
C ASP A 424 5.15 -2.67 -12.19
N TRP A 425 4.52 -3.70 -11.66
CA TRP A 425 5.02 -5.07 -11.71
C TRP A 425 3.97 -5.92 -12.43
N HIS A 426 4.15 -6.17 -13.73
CA HIS A 426 3.24 -7.05 -14.44
C HIS A 426 3.60 -8.51 -14.16
N VAL A 427 2.59 -9.38 -14.10
CA VAL A 427 2.78 -10.82 -13.81
C VAL A 427 3.68 -11.47 -14.86
N ASP A 428 3.58 -11.03 -16.11
CA ASP A 428 4.41 -11.52 -17.22
C ASP A 428 5.88 -11.06 -17.15
N ASP A 429 6.20 -10.14 -16.24
CA ASP A 429 7.55 -9.58 -16.06
C ASP A 429 8.36 -10.24 -14.92
N LEU A 430 7.73 -11.16 -14.15
CA LEU A 430 8.24 -11.72 -12.87
C LEU A 430 8.83 -13.13 -12.92
#